data_AF-A0A0C2FA32-F1
#
_entry.id   AF-A0A0C2FA32-F1
#
_cell.length_a   1.000
_cell.length_b   1.000
_cell.length_c   1.000
_cell.angle_alpha   90.00
_cell.angle_beta   90.00
_cell.angle_gamma   90.00
#
_symmetry.space_group_name_H-M   'P 1'
#
loop_
_entity.id
_entity.type
_entity.pdbx_description
1 polymer ?
#
loop_
_entity_poly.entity_id
_entity_poly.type
_entity_poly.pdbx_seq_one_letter_code
_entity_poly.pdbx_strand_id
1 'polypeptide(L)'
;MEGGIRPKRQSILIGQRSLDVYGEPEQGPKFVVWVISVFRRWGFFIAEWPWTAIVICLIVSALSMVKIVLTPQRNEITGYTPYGARAKDEFLEYQNFFSSQGLIKQNETKGINNLRRTNDTRSLANLDQA
;
A
#
# COMPACT_ATOMS: atom_id res chain seq x y z
N MET A 1 48.45 -50.15 -14.85
CA MET A 1 48.27 -49.82 -13.43
C MET A 1 46.85 -49.30 -13.28
N GLU A 2 45.94 -50.14 -12.80
CA GLU A 2 44.53 -49.82 -12.56
C GLU A 2 44.41 -48.78 -11.44
N GLY A 3 44.00 -47.57 -11.79
CA GLY A 3 43.72 -46.49 -10.84
C GLY A 3 42.29 -46.62 -10.33
N GLY A 4 42.08 -47.38 -9.26
CA GLY A 4 40.78 -47.52 -8.60
C GLY A 4 40.28 -46.17 -8.07
N ILE A 5 39.11 -45.75 -8.54
CA ILE A 5 38.39 -44.55 -8.08
C ILE A 5 37.95 -44.81 -6.63
N ARG A 6 38.51 -44.07 -5.69
CA ARG A 6 38.15 -44.17 -4.26
C ARG A 6 36.76 -43.55 -4.04
N PRO A 7 35.76 -44.28 -3.51
CA PRO A 7 34.45 -43.70 -3.23
C PRO A 7 34.57 -42.70 -2.07
N LYS A 8 34.23 -41.44 -2.34
CA LYS A 8 34.14 -40.36 -1.36
C LYS A 8 33.02 -40.69 -0.37
N ARG A 9 33.36 -40.82 0.92
CA ARG A 9 32.42 -41.20 2.00
C ARG A 9 31.21 -40.27 2.02
N GLN A 10 30.03 -40.86 1.95
CA GLN A 10 28.74 -40.20 1.77
C GLN A 10 28.12 -39.86 3.13
N SER A 11 27.55 -38.66 3.28
CA SER A 11 26.81 -38.29 4.48
C SER A 11 25.50 -39.07 4.54
N ILE A 12 25.30 -39.82 5.62
CA ILE A 12 24.18 -40.72 5.90
C ILE A 12 22.76 -40.11 5.74
N LEU A 13 22.66 -38.78 5.64
CA LEU A 13 21.39 -38.06 5.51
C LEU A 13 20.95 -37.86 4.05
N ILE A 14 21.83 -38.07 3.07
CA ILE A 14 21.51 -37.95 1.66
C ILE A 14 21.19 -39.35 1.11
N GLY A 15 19.91 -39.60 0.83
CA GLY A 15 19.47 -40.90 0.33
C GLY A 15 20.08 -41.19 -1.04
N GLN A 16 20.51 -42.44 -1.28
CA GLN A 16 21.09 -42.90 -2.56
C GLN A 16 20.27 -42.45 -3.78
N ARG A 17 18.93 -42.45 -3.67
CA ARG A 17 18.00 -42.02 -4.72
C ARG A 17 18.13 -40.54 -5.10
N SER A 18 18.48 -39.68 -4.15
CA SER A 18 18.74 -38.27 -4.43
C SER A 18 20.09 -38.04 -5.09
N LEU A 19 21.06 -38.94 -4.85
CA LEU A 19 22.41 -38.87 -5.41
C LEU A 19 22.46 -39.43 -6.84
N ASP A 20 21.74 -40.52 -7.12
CA ASP A 20 21.65 -41.12 -8.46
C ASP A 20 21.01 -40.16 -9.48
N VAL A 21 20.02 -39.36 -9.06
CA VAL A 21 19.45 -38.29 -9.91
C VAL A 21 20.50 -37.25 -10.32
N TYR A 22 21.57 -37.06 -9.53
CA TYR A 22 22.69 -36.19 -9.89
C TYR A 22 23.82 -36.90 -10.64
N GLY A 23 23.79 -38.24 -10.70
CA GLY A 23 24.83 -39.10 -11.27
C GLY A 23 24.48 -39.69 -12.65
N GLU A 24 23.21 -39.63 -13.06
CA GLU A 24 22.82 -40.01 -14.42
C GLU A 24 23.41 -39.01 -15.44
N PRO A 25 24.02 -39.50 -16.54
CA PRO A 25 24.46 -38.63 -17.62
C PRO A 25 23.23 -37.90 -18.17
N GLU A 26 23.29 -36.56 -18.16
CA GLU A 26 22.24 -35.61 -18.57
C GLU A 26 21.79 -35.84 -20.03
N GLN A 27 21.00 -36.90 -20.27
CA GLN A 27 20.41 -37.22 -21.57
C GLN A 27 19.05 -36.52 -21.68
N GLY A 28 19.09 -35.20 -21.83
CA GLY A 28 17.92 -34.36 -22.00
C GLY A 28 18.16 -33.25 -23.03
N PRO A 29 17.10 -32.49 -23.42
CA PRO A 29 17.26 -31.33 -24.28
C PRO A 29 18.28 -30.35 -23.67
N LYS A 30 19.23 -29.84 -24.47
CA LYS A 30 20.33 -28.99 -24.01
C LYS A 30 19.88 -27.80 -23.15
N PHE A 31 18.69 -27.27 -23.41
CA PHE A 31 18.06 -26.21 -22.62
C PHE A 31 17.76 -26.65 -21.18
N VAL A 32 17.21 -27.85 -20.99
CA VAL A 32 16.83 -28.36 -19.67
C VAL A 32 18.08 -28.59 -18.81
N VAL A 33 19.12 -29.19 -19.40
CA VAL A 33 20.42 -29.41 -18.74
C VAL A 33 21.07 -28.08 -18.35
N TRP A 34 20.94 -27.05 -19.21
CA TRP A 34 21.44 -25.72 -18.92
C TRP A 34 20.70 -25.07 -17.74
N VAL A 35 19.37 -25.16 -17.71
CA VAL A 35 18.56 -24.67 -16.58
C VAL A 35 18.97 -25.36 -15.28
N ILE A 36 19.08 -26.70 -15.29
CA ILE A 36 19.52 -27.48 -14.13
C ILE A 36 20.91 -27.04 -13.65
N SER A 37 21.84 -26.80 -14.57
CA SER A 37 23.18 -26.31 -14.24
C SER A 37 23.16 -24.94 -13.55
N VAL A 38 22.33 -24.01 -14.05
CA VAL A 38 22.14 -22.69 -13.46
C VAL A 38 21.54 -22.83 -12.05
N PHE A 39 20.45 -23.59 -11.90
CA PHE A 39 19.82 -23.80 -10.59
C PHE A 39 20.77 -24.46 -9.58
N ARG A 40 21.56 -25.46 -9.99
CA ARG A 40 22.57 -26.08 -9.11
C ARG A 40 23.61 -25.06 -8.66
N ARG A 41 24.10 -24.20 -9.57
CA ARG A 41 25.09 -23.16 -9.25
C ARG A 41 24.56 -22.14 -8.23
N TRP A 42 23.33 -21.68 -8.41
CA TRP A 42 22.68 -20.78 -7.45
C TRP A 42 22.32 -21.47 -6.13
N GLY A 43 21.91 -22.74 -6.18
CA GLY A 43 21.62 -23.54 -4.98
C GLY A 43 22.85 -23.74 -4.10
N PHE A 44 24.02 -24.06 -4.69
CA PHE A 44 25.28 -24.14 -3.94
C PHE A 44 25.67 -22.79 -3.31
N PHE A 45 25.48 -21.70 -4.04
CA PHE A 45 25.76 -20.35 -3.52
C PHE A 45 24.89 -20.00 -2.31
N ILE A 46 23.59 -20.33 -2.35
CA ILE A 46 22.68 -20.13 -1.22
C ILE A 46 23.03 -21.06 -0.04
N ALA A 47 23.44 -22.30 -0.32
CA ALA A 47 23.80 -23.28 0.71
C ALA A 47 25.08 -22.92 1.48
N GLU A 48 26.03 -22.22 0.84
CA GLU A 48 27.28 -21.80 1.46
C GLU A 48 27.08 -20.61 2.41
N TRP A 49 26.06 -19.76 2.17
CA TRP A 49 25.76 -18.57 2.98
C TRP A 49 24.25 -18.42 3.24
N PRO A 50 23.61 -19.35 3.96
CA PRO A 50 22.16 -19.35 4.12
C PRO A 50 21.65 -18.12 4.88
N TRP A 51 22.42 -17.66 5.86
CA TRP A 51 22.08 -16.48 6.67
C TRP A 51 22.02 -15.20 5.84
N THR A 52 22.95 -15.00 4.90
CA THR A 52 22.96 -13.78 4.06
C THR A 52 21.78 -13.78 3.10
N ALA A 53 21.43 -14.94 2.52
CA ALA A 53 20.26 -15.08 1.65
C ALA A 53 18.95 -14.76 2.38
N ILE A 54 18.79 -15.23 3.62
CA ILE A 54 17.63 -14.92 4.47
C ILE A 54 17.57 -13.42 4.74
N VAL A 55 18.67 -12.80 5.15
CA VAL A 55 18.73 -11.37 5.45
C VAL A 55 18.37 -10.53 4.21
N ILE A 56 18.91 -10.87 3.03
CA ILE A 56 18.58 -10.18 1.78
C ILE A 56 17.08 -10.29 1.45
N CYS A 57 16.51 -11.50 1.56
CA CYS A 57 15.08 -11.71 1.33
C CYS A 57 14.20 -10.87 2.27
N LEU A 58 14.59 -10.79 3.55
CA LEU A 58 13.90 -9.97 4.55
C LEU A 58 14.04 -8.48 4.24
N ILE A 59 15.21 -8.01 3.80
CA ILE A 59 15.41 -6.61 3.39
C ILE A 59 14.52 -6.26 2.20
N VAL A 60 14.51 -7.10 1.15
CA VAL A 60 13.66 -6.88 -0.03
C VAL A 60 12.18 -6.84 0.35
N SER A 61 11.75 -7.75 1.24
CA SER A 61 10.38 -7.79 1.74
C SER A 61 10.03 -6.58 2.61
N ALA A 62 10.98 -6.11 3.42
CA ALA A 62 10.79 -4.91 4.23
C ALA A 62 10.71 -3.64 3.36
N LEU A 63 11.56 -3.53 2.35
CA LEU A 63 11.55 -2.40 1.40
C LEU A 63 10.23 -2.32 0.63
N SER A 64 9.62 -3.46 0.27
CA SER A 64 8.29 -3.46 -0.36
C SER A 64 7.19 -3.06 0.64
N MET A 65 7.32 -3.46 1.91
CA MET A 65 6.39 -3.06 2.98
C MET A 65 6.33 -1.54 3.21
N VAL A 66 7.44 -0.82 3.00
CA VAL A 66 7.50 0.64 3.15
C VAL A 66 6.45 1.34 2.28
N LYS A 67 6.22 0.85 1.05
CA LYS A 67 5.20 1.41 0.16
C LYS A 67 3.79 1.26 0.72
N ILE A 68 3.51 0.17 1.42
CA ILE A 68 2.21 -0.11 2.03
C ILE A 68 1.96 0.86 3.19
N VAL A 69 2.95 1.05 4.07
CA VAL A 69 2.82 1.96 5.22
C VAL A 69 2.68 3.42 4.79
N LEU A 70 3.36 3.81 3.72
CA LEU A 70 3.27 5.16 3.16
C LEU A 70 2.01 5.39 2.32
N THR A 71 1.20 4.37 2.06
CA THR A 71 -0.05 4.53 1.31
C THR A 71 -1.09 5.19 2.24
N PRO A 72 -1.49 6.46 2.01
CA PRO A 72 -2.45 7.12 2.88
C PRO A 72 -3.81 6.43 2.76
N GLN A 73 -4.39 6.04 3.89
CA GLN A 73 -5.74 5.51 3.94
C GLN A 73 -6.75 6.62 3.62
N ARG A 74 -7.26 6.64 2.39
CA ARG A 74 -8.35 7.54 1.99
C ARG A 74 -9.67 6.96 2.48
N ASN A 75 -10.16 7.42 3.63
CA ASN A 75 -11.48 7.07 4.17
C ASN A 75 -12.54 8.05 3.65
N GLU A 76 -12.75 8.05 2.33
CA GLU A 76 -13.74 8.91 1.68
C GLU A 76 -14.90 8.04 1.17
N ILE A 77 -16.12 8.32 1.62
CA ILE A 77 -17.33 7.59 1.17
C ILE A 77 -17.61 7.77 -0.34
N THR A 78 -16.95 8.73 -0.97
CA THR A 78 -16.90 9.01 -2.41
C THR A 78 -16.06 8.01 -3.22
N GLY A 79 -15.47 7.00 -2.58
CA GLY A 79 -14.79 5.89 -3.27
C GLY A 79 -15.72 5.00 -4.10
N TYR A 80 -17.04 5.02 -3.82
CA TYR A 80 -18.05 4.23 -4.56
C TYR A 80 -18.61 4.94 -5.79
N THR A 81 -18.25 6.21 -6.02
CA THR A 81 -18.71 6.97 -7.19
C THR A 81 -17.62 7.01 -8.26
N PRO A 82 -17.93 6.63 -9.52
CA PRO A 82 -16.94 6.50 -10.57
C PRO A 82 -16.28 7.85 -10.90
N TYR A 83 -15.04 7.82 -11.40
CA TYR A 83 -14.33 9.01 -11.86
C TYR A 83 -15.13 9.69 -12.98
N GLY A 84 -15.35 11.00 -12.87
CA GLY A 84 -16.15 11.78 -13.84
C GLY A 84 -17.67 11.70 -13.64
N ALA A 85 -18.15 11.13 -12.53
CA ALA A 85 -19.57 11.20 -12.20
C ALA A 85 -19.97 12.65 -11.91
N ARG A 86 -20.99 13.15 -12.62
CA ARG A 86 -21.59 14.48 -12.41
C ARG A 86 -21.97 14.75 -10.95
N ALA A 87 -22.38 13.72 -10.21
CA ALA A 87 -22.69 13.83 -8.79
C ALA A 87 -21.49 14.25 -7.92
N LYS A 88 -20.24 13.94 -8.32
CA LYS A 88 -19.03 14.44 -7.64
C LYS A 88 -18.84 15.93 -7.86
N ASP A 89 -19.05 16.40 -9.09
CA ASP A 89 -18.89 17.81 -9.44
C ASP A 89 -19.94 18.68 -8.72
N GLU A 90 -21.20 18.22 -8.72
CA GLU A 90 -22.27 18.88 -7.98
C GLU A 90 -21.99 18.87 -6.46
N PHE A 91 -21.55 17.75 -5.89
CA PHE A 91 -21.20 17.65 -4.47
C PHE A 91 -20.02 18.56 -4.08
N LEU A 92 -18.99 18.68 -4.92
CA LEU A 92 -17.87 19.60 -4.72
C LEU A 92 -18.35 21.05 -4.71
N GLU A 93 -19.23 21.41 -5.65
CA GLU A 93 -19.79 22.76 -5.72
C GLU A 93 -20.67 23.07 -4.48
N TYR A 94 -21.53 22.13 -4.08
CA TYR A 94 -22.26 22.23 -2.81
C TYR A 94 -21.32 22.41 -1.62
N GLN A 95 -20.25 21.59 -1.52
CA GLN A 95 -19.29 21.68 -0.43
C GLN A 95 -18.52 23.02 -0.46
N ASN A 96 -18.17 23.54 -1.62
CA ASN A 96 -17.55 24.86 -1.77
C ASN A 96 -18.48 25.99 -1.31
N PHE A 97 -19.76 25.93 -1.63
CA PHE A 97 -20.75 26.91 -1.13
C PHE A 97 -20.90 26.87 0.39
N PHE A 98 -20.96 25.68 1.01
CA PHE A 98 -21.13 25.57 2.46
C PHE A 98 -19.83 25.75 3.26
N SER A 99 -18.67 25.40 2.70
CA SER A 99 -17.37 25.58 3.37
C SER A 99 -16.86 27.02 3.30
N SER A 100 -17.15 27.74 2.22
CA SER A 100 -16.85 29.19 2.12
C SER A 100 -17.85 30.06 2.89
N GLN A 101 -19.07 29.54 3.15
CA GLN A 101 -20.08 30.21 3.96
C GLN A 101 -20.52 29.36 5.17
N GLY A 102 -19.61 29.07 6.10
CA GLY A 102 -19.97 28.64 7.46
C GLY A 102 -20.77 29.69 8.27
N LEU A 103 -21.30 30.73 7.63
CA LEU A 103 -22.01 31.87 8.20
C LEU A 103 -23.37 32.14 7.51
N ILE A 104 -23.97 31.16 6.84
CA ILE A 104 -25.36 31.31 6.40
C ILE A 104 -26.26 31.29 7.64
N LYS A 105 -26.88 32.45 7.92
CA LYS A 105 -27.75 32.85 9.05
C LYS A 105 -27.12 33.55 10.26
N GLN A 106 -26.15 34.43 10.05
CA GLN A 106 -25.94 35.54 11.01
C GLN A 106 -26.20 36.91 10.39
N ASN A 107 -25.88 37.17 9.12
CA ASN A 107 -26.00 38.52 8.57
C ASN A 107 -27.44 38.95 8.27
N GLU A 108 -28.29 38.03 7.79
CA GLU A 108 -29.72 38.35 7.59
C GLU A 108 -30.41 38.52 8.95
N THR A 109 -30.16 37.62 9.91
CA THR A 109 -30.70 37.69 11.28
C THR A 109 -30.21 38.91 12.05
N LYS A 110 -28.97 39.36 11.83
CA LYS A 110 -28.43 40.60 12.41
C LYS A 110 -29.11 41.85 11.82
N GLY A 111 -29.44 41.84 10.53
CA GLY A 111 -30.17 42.93 9.87
C GLY A 111 -31.56 43.13 10.47
N ILE A 112 -32.38 42.07 10.51
CA ILE A 112 -33.73 42.12 11.11
C ILE A 112 -33.69 42.40 12.62
N ASN A 113 -32.72 41.88 13.37
CA ASN A 113 -32.60 42.18 14.80
C ASN A 113 -32.17 43.63 15.08
N ASN A 114 -31.36 44.26 14.22
CA ASN A 114 -31.00 45.67 14.35
C ASN A 114 -32.16 46.60 13.97
N LEU A 115 -32.95 46.27 12.95
CA LEU A 115 -34.16 47.02 12.58
C LEU A 115 -35.25 46.92 13.65
N ARG A 116 -35.43 45.75 14.28
CA ARG A 116 -36.37 45.59 15.41
C ARG A 116 -35.93 46.42 16.62
N ARG A 117 -34.64 46.38 16.98
CA ARG A 117 -34.10 47.16 18.13
C ARG A 117 -34.24 48.68 17.96
N THR A 118 -34.12 49.20 16.74
CA THR A 118 -34.27 50.63 16.45
C THR A 118 -35.72 51.10 16.44
N ASN A 119 -36.67 50.23 16.08
CA ASN A 119 -38.09 50.55 16.19
C ASN A 119 -38.59 50.52 17.64
N ASP A 120 -38.13 49.56 18.46
CA ASP A 120 -38.51 49.49 19.88
C ASP A 120 -38.01 50.72 20.67
N THR A 121 -36.79 51.20 20.39
CA THR A 121 -36.23 52.41 21.04
C THR A 121 -36.95 53.69 20.62
N ARG A 122 -37.38 53.81 19.36
CA ARG A 122 -38.20 54.96 18.90
C ARG A 122 -39.59 54.97 19.50
N SER A 123 -40.18 53.80 19.75
CA SER A 123 -41.49 53.71 20.41
C SER A 123 -41.41 54.12 21.89
N LEU A 124 -40.33 53.76 22.59
CA LEU A 124 -40.14 54.14 23.99
C LEU A 124 -39.80 55.64 24.15
N ALA A 125 -39.02 56.22 23.23
CA ALA A 125 -38.71 57.65 23.25
C ALA A 125 -39.94 58.56 23.05
N ASN A 126 -40.98 58.08 22.37
CA ASN A 126 -42.24 58.84 22.21
C ASN A 126 -43.16 58.76 23.45
N LEU A 127 -42.98 57.77 24.33
CA LEU A 127 -43.76 57.65 25.57
C LEU A 127 -43.21 58.52 26.70
N ASP A 128 -41.92 58.87 26.66
CA ASP A 128 -41.26 59.75 27.65
C ASP A 128 -41.46 61.25 27.32
N GLN A 129 -42.07 61.56 26.17
CA GLN A 129 -42.36 62.93 25.69
C GLN A 129 -43.85 63.31 25.77
N ALA A 130 -44.70 62.48 26.40
CA ALA A 130 -46.12 62.74 26.67
C ALA A 130 -46.38 62.87 28.18
#